data_AF-A0A959PNS2-F1
#
_entry.id   AF-A0A959PNS2-F1
#
_cell.length_a   1.000
_cell.length_b   1.000
_cell.length_c   1.000
_cell.angle_alpha   90.00
_cell.angle_beta   90.00
_cell.angle_gamma   90.00
#
_symmetry.space_group_name_H-M   'P 1'
#
loop_
_entity.id
_entity.type
_entity.pdbx_description
1 polymer ?
#
loop_
_entity_poly.entity_id
_entity_poly.type
_entity_poly.pdbx_seq_one_letter_code
_entity_poly.pdbx_strand_id
1 'polypeptide(L)'
;MRHILPITVIALLFGVLLSACSWFKDNATIVENVEPEFSLDLIEKLDAPFKPIQIRVATLKKQNCKAVIHNTAFRNGRTILFNINDWTTDEPCTEQLTIRDTLIPIDVLTPGSYDLQVRIAKNLFSNGTLTVMPDRYLFECEKPLGFVIDRQEMLRVPDNLVWGYVSFTSSFYTDNATELIDELKSINQEANILSGNYGHFIMKNRNTVELPLTSSNLPVYRTFVFNKVASDEEIAAWVSKAHHRYLGNISLQVFNSAGKVWN
;
A
#
# COMPACT_ATOMS: atom_id res chain seq x y z
N MET A 1 14.77 -34.81 -78.07
CA MET A 1 13.61 -34.78 -77.17
C MET A 1 13.77 -33.59 -76.24
N ARG A 2 13.07 -32.48 -76.53
CA ARG A 2 13.10 -31.23 -75.75
C ARG A 2 11.72 -31.07 -75.11
N HIS A 3 11.64 -31.21 -73.79
CA HIS A 3 10.44 -30.87 -73.03
C HIS A 3 10.49 -29.38 -72.68
N ILE A 4 9.70 -28.59 -73.42
CA ILE A 4 9.42 -27.20 -73.08
C ILE A 4 8.19 -27.23 -72.18
N LEU A 5 8.40 -27.21 -70.86
CA LEU A 5 7.32 -26.95 -69.91
C LEU A 5 6.87 -25.48 -70.05
N PRO A 6 5.57 -25.20 -70.03
CA PRO A 6 5.06 -23.85 -70.25
C PRO A 6 5.31 -23.00 -69.01
N ILE A 7 6.24 -22.05 -69.13
CA ILE A 7 6.61 -21.04 -68.11
C ILE A 7 5.40 -20.23 -67.62
N THR A 8 4.29 -20.23 -68.37
CA THR A 8 3.04 -19.55 -68.04
C THR A 8 2.29 -20.13 -66.84
N VAL A 9 2.46 -21.41 -66.49
CA VAL A 9 1.74 -22.02 -65.35
C VAL A 9 2.40 -21.70 -64.01
N ILE A 10 3.72 -21.48 -63.99
CA ILE A 10 4.47 -21.14 -62.76
C ILE A 10 4.23 -19.67 -62.36
N ALA A 11 4.05 -18.77 -63.33
CA ALA A 11 3.77 -17.36 -63.06
C ALA A 11 2.36 -17.12 -62.45
N LEU A 12 1.38 -17.98 -62.77
CA LEU A 12 0.03 -17.85 -62.22
C LEU A 12 -0.06 -18.32 -60.75
N LEU A 13 0.79 -19.27 -60.34
CA LEU A 13 0.81 -19.78 -58.95
C LEU A 13 1.50 -18.82 -57.96
N PHE A 14 2.38 -17.93 -58.45
CA PHE A 14 3.09 -16.97 -57.59
C PHE A 14 2.27 -15.71 -57.27
N GLY A 15 1.22 -15.42 -58.05
CA GLY A 15 0.35 -14.26 -57.83
C GLY A 15 -0.67 -14.42 -56.69
N VAL A 16 -1.03 -15.66 -56.32
CA VAL A 16 -2.05 -15.95 -55.30
C VAL A 16 -1.49 -15.94 -53.87
N LEU A 17 -0.17 -16.01 -53.70
CA LEU A 17 0.48 -16.01 -52.39
C LEU A 17 0.75 -14.61 -51.81
N LEU A 18 0.51 -13.53 -52.57
CA LEU A 18 0.74 -12.15 -52.12
C LEU A 18 -0.53 -11.42 -51.64
N SER A 19 -1.71 -12.03 -51.71
CA SER A 19 -2.98 -11.42 -51.31
C SER A 19 -3.50 -11.85 -49.93
N ALA A 20 -2.76 -12.69 -49.19
CA ALA A 20 -3.23 -13.27 -47.92
C ALA A 20 -2.78 -12.53 -46.65
N CYS A 21 -2.28 -11.30 -46.73
CA CYS A 21 -1.84 -10.56 -45.54
C CYS A 21 -2.21 -9.07 -45.59
N SER A 22 -3.50 -8.76 -45.45
CA SER A 22 -3.91 -7.38 -45.17
C SER A 22 -5.18 -7.31 -44.33
N TRP A 23 -5.31 -8.15 -43.32
CA TRP A 23 -6.51 -8.15 -42.48
C TRP A 23 -6.21 -8.51 -41.04
N PHE A 24 -5.56 -7.58 -40.32
CA PHE A 24 -5.75 -7.33 -38.89
C PHE A 24 -5.13 -5.96 -38.60
N LYS A 25 -5.85 -4.88 -38.95
CA LYS A 25 -5.73 -3.65 -38.19
C LYS A 25 -6.64 -3.84 -37.00
N ASP A 26 -6.12 -4.42 -35.92
CA ASP A 26 -6.70 -4.22 -34.61
C ASP A 26 -6.63 -2.71 -34.35
N ASN A 27 -7.74 -2.02 -34.63
CA ASN A 27 -7.98 -0.72 -34.06
C ASN A 27 -8.15 -0.96 -32.56
N ALA A 28 -7.03 -1.06 -31.85
CA ALA A 28 -7.03 -0.98 -30.40
C ALA A 28 -7.65 0.37 -30.05
N THR A 29 -8.92 0.34 -29.64
CA THR A 29 -9.60 1.53 -29.12
C THR A 29 -8.81 1.96 -27.89
N ILE A 30 -8.03 3.02 -28.01
CA ILE A 30 -7.29 3.59 -26.88
C ILE A 30 -8.36 4.16 -25.94
N VAL A 31 -8.60 3.46 -24.82
CA VAL A 31 -9.51 3.94 -23.78
C VAL A 31 -8.77 5.00 -22.98
N GLU A 32 -8.89 6.26 -23.40
CA GLU A 32 -8.14 7.39 -22.82
C GLU A 32 -8.75 7.94 -21.53
N ASN A 33 -9.96 7.53 -21.15
CA ASN A 33 -10.61 8.00 -19.93
C ASN A 33 -11.42 6.89 -19.26
N VAL A 34 -10.89 6.38 -18.15
CA VAL A 34 -11.57 5.40 -17.29
C VAL A 34 -11.72 6.02 -15.91
N GLU A 35 -12.95 6.07 -15.40
CA GLU A 35 -13.20 6.51 -14.03
C GLU A 35 -12.43 5.61 -13.05
N PRO A 36 -11.71 6.18 -12.07
CA PRO A 36 -11.00 5.37 -11.09
C PRO A 36 -11.99 4.67 -10.16
N GLU A 37 -11.74 3.39 -9.90
CA GLU A 37 -12.54 2.56 -8.99
C GLU A 37 -11.74 2.18 -7.73
N PHE A 38 -10.41 2.22 -7.83
CA PHE A 38 -9.50 1.84 -6.77
C PHE A 38 -8.51 2.96 -6.43
N SER A 39 -7.99 2.93 -5.21
CA SER A 39 -6.75 3.58 -4.85
C SER A 39 -5.64 2.55 -4.61
N LEU A 40 -4.43 2.91 -5.00
CA LEU A 40 -3.22 2.16 -4.74
C LEU A 40 -2.30 2.94 -3.83
N ASP A 41 -1.68 2.22 -2.91
CA ASP A 41 -0.78 2.79 -1.92
C ASP A 41 0.31 1.78 -1.56
N LEU A 42 1.45 2.28 -1.10
CA LEU A 42 2.54 1.45 -0.61
C LEU A 42 2.48 1.37 0.92
N ILE A 43 2.83 0.21 1.46
CA ILE A 43 3.00 0.00 2.90
C ILE A 43 4.07 -1.07 3.17
N GLU A 44 4.84 -0.91 4.23
CA GLU A 44 5.80 -1.93 4.66
C GLU A 44 5.14 -2.97 5.57
N LYS A 45 5.43 -4.25 5.33
CA LYS A 45 5.09 -5.36 6.23
C LYS A 45 6.11 -5.42 7.37
N LEU A 46 5.80 -4.81 8.51
CA LEU A 46 6.75 -4.61 9.61
C LEU A 46 7.09 -5.88 10.40
N ASP A 47 6.19 -6.86 10.44
CA ASP A 47 6.35 -8.14 11.16
C ASP A 47 7.17 -9.18 10.38
N ALA A 48 7.84 -8.76 9.30
CA ALA A 48 8.65 -9.62 8.44
C ALA A 48 10.10 -9.11 8.31
N PRO A 49 11.08 -10.03 8.15
CA PRO A 49 12.47 -9.66 7.89
C PRO A 49 12.58 -8.74 6.67
N PHE A 50 13.44 -7.73 6.76
CA PHE A 50 13.67 -6.72 5.70
C PHE A 50 12.46 -5.84 5.34
N LYS A 51 11.35 -5.94 6.09
CA LYS A 51 10.13 -5.13 5.94
C LYS A 51 9.68 -5.01 4.48
N PRO A 52 9.37 -6.13 3.80
CA PRO A 52 8.99 -6.10 2.39
C PRO A 52 7.79 -5.18 2.18
N ILE A 53 7.83 -4.46 1.06
CA ILE A 53 6.76 -3.61 0.59
C ILE A 53 5.56 -4.46 0.14
N GLN A 54 4.37 -3.96 0.46
CA GLN A 54 3.10 -4.45 -0.06
C GLN A 54 2.39 -3.30 -0.79
N ILE A 55 1.56 -3.65 -1.76
CA ILE A 55 0.61 -2.70 -2.34
C ILE A 55 -0.73 -2.88 -1.66
N ARG A 56 -1.21 -1.82 -1.04
CA ARG A 56 -2.58 -1.73 -0.59
C ARG A 56 -3.45 -1.30 -1.77
N VAL A 57 -4.45 -2.11 -2.07
CA VAL A 57 -5.50 -1.78 -3.03
C VAL A 57 -6.77 -1.54 -2.25
N ALA A 58 -7.35 -0.35 -2.36
CA ALA A 58 -8.61 -0.01 -1.71
C ALA A 58 -9.66 0.41 -2.74
N THR A 59 -10.94 0.17 -2.47
CA THR A 59 -12.03 0.70 -3.29
C THR A 59 -12.24 2.19 -3.01
N LEU A 60 -12.56 2.99 -4.02
CA LEU A 60 -12.87 4.41 -3.80
C LEU A 60 -14.30 4.61 -3.28
N LYS A 61 -15.21 3.71 -3.65
CA LYS A 61 -16.60 3.70 -3.21
C LYS A 61 -16.78 2.67 -2.09
N LYS A 62 -17.68 2.97 -1.15
CA LYS A 62 -18.06 2.04 -0.09
C LYS A 62 -18.71 0.80 -0.69
N GLN A 63 -18.24 -0.37 -0.30
CA GLN A 63 -18.73 -1.66 -0.75
C GLN A 63 -19.39 -2.42 0.39
N ASN A 64 -20.04 -3.51 0.01
CA ASN A 64 -20.54 -4.50 0.95
C ASN A 64 -19.40 -5.04 1.83
N CYS A 65 -19.68 -5.26 3.13
CA CYS A 65 -18.69 -5.74 4.09
C CYS A 65 -18.07 -7.11 3.72
N LYS A 66 -18.75 -7.92 2.90
CA LYS A 66 -18.27 -9.21 2.38
C LYS A 66 -17.55 -9.09 1.04
N ALA A 67 -17.39 -7.90 0.47
CA ALA A 67 -16.73 -7.76 -0.83
C ALA A 67 -15.23 -8.10 -0.74
N VAL A 68 -14.75 -8.83 -1.75
CA VAL A 68 -13.36 -9.30 -1.87
C VAL A 68 -12.78 -8.81 -3.17
N ILE A 69 -11.60 -8.16 -3.11
CA ILE A 69 -10.85 -7.73 -4.29
C ILE A 69 -9.95 -8.87 -4.74
N HIS A 70 -10.23 -9.44 -5.92
CA HIS A 70 -9.42 -10.50 -6.51
C HIS A 70 -8.22 -9.90 -7.23
N ASN A 71 -7.03 -10.28 -6.80
CA ASN A 71 -5.80 -9.69 -7.30
C ASN A 71 -4.67 -10.71 -7.37
N THR A 72 -3.64 -10.37 -8.14
CA THR A 72 -2.37 -11.12 -8.20
C THR A 72 -1.22 -10.15 -8.37
N ALA A 73 -0.06 -10.50 -7.83
CA ALA A 73 1.21 -9.84 -8.13
C ALA A 73 2.25 -10.87 -8.52
N PHE A 74 3.09 -10.51 -9.48
CA PHE A 74 4.23 -11.31 -9.88
C PHE A 74 5.40 -10.42 -10.25
N ARG A 75 6.61 -10.84 -9.89
CA ARG A 75 7.85 -10.17 -10.25
C ARG A 75 8.68 -11.04 -11.19
N ASN A 76 9.13 -10.45 -12.29
CA ASN A 76 10.13 -11.03 -13.18
C ASN A 76 11.34 -10.09 -13.30
N GLY A 77 12.40 -10.37 -12.54
CA GLY A 77 13.60 -9.54 -12.53
C GLY A 77 13.33 -8.13 -12.00
N ARG A 78 13.36 -7.14 -12.90
CA ARG A 78 13.12 -5.71 -12.64
C ARG A 78 11.69 -5.27 -12.97
N THR A 79 10.86 -6.16 -13.49
CA THR A 79 9.47 -5.87 -13.82
C THR A 79 8.54 -6.45 -12.76
N ILE A 80 7.56 -5.66 -12.33
CA ILE A 80 6.52 -6.07 -11.39
C ILE A 80 5.17 -5.89 -12.07
N LEU A 81 4.40 -6.97 -12.14
CA LEU A 81 3.06 -7.00 -12.71
C LEU A 81 2.04 -7.15 -11.58
N PHE A 82 1.11 -6.21 -11.48
CA PHE A 82 -0.07 -6.27 -10.61
C PHE A 82 -1.31 -6.41 -11.47
N ASN A 83 -2.15 -7.40 -11.16
CA ASN A 83 -3.47 -7.52 -11.77
C ASN A 83 -4.54 -7.38 -10.68
N ILE A 84 -5.47 -6.45 -10.91
CA ILE A 84 -6.70 -6.29 -10.15
C ILE A 84 -7.81 -6.80 -11.08
N ASN A 85 -8.28 -8.01 -10.84
CA ASN A 85 -9.09 -8.75 -11.81
C ASN A 85 -10.55 -8.33 -11.76
N ASP A 86 -11.15 -8.35 -10.56
CA ASP A 86 -12.55 -8.02 -10.28
C ASP A 86 -12.75 -7.93 -8.76
N TRP A 87 -13.97 -7.60 -8.31
CA TRP A 87 -14.42 -7.89 -6.95
C TRP A 87 -15.69 -8.73 -6.96
N THR A 88 -15.83 -9.65 -6.01
CA THR A 88 -17.09 -10.38 -5.81
C THR A 88 -17.80 -9.91 -4.55
N THR A 89 -19.13 -10.00 -4.56
CA THR A 89 -19.98 -9.82 -3.37
C THR A 89 -20.90 -11.01 -3.30
N ASP A 90 -20.61 -11.94 -2.40
CA ASP A 90 -21.29 -13.24 -2.41
C ASP A 90 -22.69 -13.17 -1.77
N GLU A 91 -22.96 -12.21 -0.89
CA GLU A 91 -24.26 -12.05 -0.22
C GLU A 91 -24.51 -10.60 0.24
N PRO A 92 -25.79 -10.18 0.40
CA PRO A 92 -26.11 -8.93 1.09
C PRO A 92 -25.55 -8.94 2.51
N CYS A 93 -24.85 -7.88 2.88
CA CYS A 93 -24.37 -7.68 4.24
C CYS A 93 -25.33 -6.78 5.00
N THR A 94 -25.61 -7.12 6.26
CA THR A 94 -26.43 -6.34 7.19
C THR A 94 -25.65 -5.19 7.85
N GLU A 95 -24.33 -5.17 7.71
CA GLU A 95 -23.47 -4.10 8.20
C GLU A 95 -23.41 -2.92 7.23
N GLN A 96 -22.95 -1.78 7.75
CA GLN A 96 -22.80 -0.57 6.95
C GLN A 96 -21.75 -0.76 5.85
N LEU A 97 -22.03 -0.22 4.66
CA LEU A 97 -21.07 -0.19 3.56
C LEU A 97 -19.78 0.52 4.01
N THR A 98 -18.64 -0.05 3.64
CA THR A 98 -17.31 0.46 4.02
C THR A 98 -16.33 0.37 2.86
N ILE A 99 -15.25 1.14 2.92
CA ILE A 99 -14.13 0.98 2.00
C ILE A 99 -13.52 -0.39 2.21
N ARG A 100 -13.27 -1.11 1.12
CA ARG A 100 -12.67 -2.45 1.16
C ARG A 100 -11.27 -2.35 0.63
N ASP A 101 -10.35 -3.03 1.29
CA ASP A 101 -8.97 -3.07 0.89
C ASP A 101 -8.36 -4.48 0.99
N THR A 102 -7.20 -4.62 0.39
CA THR A 102 -6.39 -5.82 0.43
C THR A 102 -4.91 -5.45 0.31
N LEU A 103 -4.05 -6.28 0.89
CA LEU A 103 -2.60 -6.10 0.86
C LEU A 103 -1.99 -7.17 -0.04
N ILE A 104 -1.38 -6.72 -1.13
CA ILE A 104 -0.74 -7.60 -2.10
C ILE A 104 0.76 -7.62 -1.77
N PRO A 105 1.30 -8.76 -1.31
CA PRO A 105 2.73 -8.85 -1.01
C PRO A 105 3.56 -8.75 -2.29
N ILE A 106 4.68 -8.04 -2.19
CA ILE A 106 5.77 -8.08 -3.16
C ILE A 106 6.97 -8.71 -2.46
N ASP A 107 7.73 -9.53 -3.18
CA ASP A 107 9.02 -10.02 -2.69
C ASP A 107 9.95 -8.86 -2.28
N VAL A 108 10.93 -9.16 -1.42
CA VAL A 108 11.94 -8.20 -0.98
C VAL A 108 12.62 -7.56 -2.20
N LEU A 109 12.58 -6.22 -2.26
CA LEU A 109 13.18 -5.44 -3.33
C LEU A 109 14.51 -4.84 -2.86
N THR A 110 15.54 -5.03 -3.68
CA THR A 110 16.83 -4.34 -3.51
C THR A 110 16.74 -2.90 -4.02
N PRO A 111 17.59 -1.97 -3.55
CA PRO A 111 17.61 -0.63 -4.10
C PRO A 111 17.76 -0.55 -5.63
N GLY A 112 17.06 0.41 -6.23
CA GLY A 112 17.06 0.71 -7.66
C GLY A 112 15.64 0.85 -8.23
N SER A 113 15.56 0.98 -9.55
CA SER A 113 14.29 1.17 -10.27
C SER A 113 13.69 -0.16 -10.74
N TYR A 114 12.37 -0.23 -10.75
CA TYR A 114 11.55 -1.36 -11.20
C TYR A 114 10.44 -0.86 -12.13
N ASP A 115 10.28 -1.52 -13.27
CA ASP A 115 9.16 -1.29 -14.17
C ASP A 115 7.89 -1.85 -13.52
N LEU A 116 6.87 -1.03 -13.44
CA LEU A 116 5.60 -1.38 -12.82
C LEU A 116 4.52 -1.44 -13.89
N GLN A 117 3.82 -2.56 -13.99
CA GLN A 117 2.62 -2.68 -14.81
C GLN A 117 1.43 -2.97 -13.89
N VAL A 118 0.45 -2.07 -13.88
CA VAL A 118 -0.82 -2.25 -13.20
C VAL A 118 -1.87 -2.58 -14.25
N ARG A 119 -2.54 -3.71 -14.10
CA ARG A 119 -3.64 -4.14 -14.94
C ARG A 119 -4.92 -4.14 -14.13
N ILE A 120 -5.94 -3.46 -14.64
CA ILE A 120 -7.30 -3.48 -14.09
C ILE A 120 -8.22 -4.16 -15.10
N ALA A 121 -8.96 -5.16 -14.66
CA ALA A 121 -9.72 -6.05 -15.54
C ALA A 121 -8.84 -6.62 -16.68
N LYS A 122 -9.44 -7.05 -17.79
CA LYS A 122 -8.69 -7.71 -18.88
C LYS A 122 -7.92 -6.74 -19.79
N ASN A 123 -8.34 -5.48 -19.89
CA ASN A 123 -7.94 -4.59 -21.00
C ASN A 123 -7.39 -3.22 -20.58
N LEU A 124 -7.36 -2.90 -19.28
CA LEU A 124 -6.81 -1.61 -18.81
C LEU A 124 -5.44 -1.82 -18.22
N PHE A 125 -4.46 -1.10 -18.76
CA PHE A 125 -3.06 -1.24 -18.38
C PHE A 125 -2.47 0.15 -18.15
N SER A 126 -1.72 0.28 -17.07
CA SER A 126 -0.95 1.46 -16.76
C SER A 126 0.47 1.05 -16.47
N ASN A 127 1.41 1.74 -17.10
CA ASN A 127 2.83 1.55 -16.87
C ASN A 127 3.31 2.66 -15.94
N GLY A 128 4.17 2.29 -15.00
CA GLY A 128 4.78 3.18 -14.05
C GLY A 128 6.16 2.69 -13.64
N THR A 129 6.68 3.30 -12.58
CA THR A 129 7.98 2.97 -12.02
C THR A 129 7.89 2.94 -10.52
N LEU A 130 8.46 1.90 -9.91
CA LEU A 130 8.72 1.82 -8.49
C LEU A 130 10.22 2.01 -8.25
N THR A 131 10.61 3.14 -7.69
CA THR A 131 11.99 3.40 -7.31
C THR A 131 12.17 3.08 -5.83
N VAL A 132 13.09 2.15 -5.54
CA VAL A 132 13.41 1.68 -4.21
C VAL A 132 14.72 2.34 -3.77
N MET A 133 14.68 3.16 -2.73
CA MET A 133 15.84 3.81 -2.13
C MET A 133 16.07 3.28 -0.70
N PRO A 134 17.25 3.54 -0.10
CA PRO A 134 17.55 3.10 1.27
C PRO A 134 16.62 3.69 2.35
N ASP A 135 16.03 4.85 2.11
CA ASP A 135 15.21 5.61 3.08
C ASP A 135 13.75 5.79 2.63
N ARG A 136 13.41 5.48 1.38
CA ARG A 136 12.08 5.74 0.81
C ARG A 136 11.75 4.86 -0.40
N TYR A 137 10.50 4.94 -0.83
CA TYR A 137 9.97 4.40 -2.07
C TYR A 137 9.29 5.52 -2.85
N LEU A 138 9.44 5.49 -4.18
CA LEU A 138 8.68 6.36 -5.10
C LEU A 138 7.86 5.50 -6.05
N PHE A 139 6.55 5.75 -6.10
CA PHE A 139 5.62 5.15 -7.05
C PHE A 139 5.11 6.23 -8.01
N GLU A 140 5.57 6.15 -9.25
CA GLU A 140 5.20 7.06 -10.33
C GLU A 140 4.41 6.31 -11.41
N CYS A 141 3.32 6.91 -11.89
CA CYS A 141 2.53 6.40 -13.01
C CYS A 141 1.88 7.61 -13.70
N GLU A 142 2.31 7.94 -14.91
CA GLU A 142 1.85 9.16 -15.59
C GLU A 142 0.36 9.12 -15.98
N LYS A 143 -0.13 7.93 -16.36
CA LYS A 143 -1.49 7.73 -16.86
C LYS A 143 -2.14 6.53 -16.16
N PRO A 144 -2.55 6.67 -14.89
CA PRO A 144 -3.28 5.62 -14.21
C PRO A 144 -4.68 5.48 -14.82
N LEU A 145 -5.06 4.25 -15.18
CA LEU A 145 -6.36 3.93 -15.79
C LEU A 145 -7.14 3.05 -14.82
N GLY A 146 -8.28 3.55 -14.32
CA GLY A 146 -9.13 2.81 -13.38
C GLY A 146 -8.67 2.85 -11.92
N PHE A 147 -7.60 3.58 -11.60
CA PHE A 147 -7.15 3.78 -10.23
C PHE A 147 -6.53 5.16 -10.01
N VAL A 148 -6.35 5.51 -8.74
CA VAL A 148 -5.52 6.63 -8.29
C VAL A 148 -4.37 6.12 -7.43
N ILE A 149 -3.28 6.89 -7.35
CA ILE A 149 -2.18 6.62 -6.43
C ILE A 149 -2.37 7.54 -5.23
N ASP A 150 -2.60 6.96 -4.05
CA ASP A 150 -2.81 7.75 -2.82
C ASP A 150 -1.55 8.51 -2.42
N ARG A 151 -0.39 7.87 -2.60
CA ARG A 151 0.92 8.44 -2.24
C ARG A 151 1.99 8.03 -3.23
N GLN A 152 2.62 9.05 -3.83
CA GLN A 152 3.75 8.84 -4.72
C GLN A 152 5.05 8.59 -3.96
N GLU A 153 5.23 9.17 -2.76
CA GLU A 153 6.41 8.96 -1.92
C GLU A 153 6.02 8.36 -0.57
N MET A 154 6.77 7.37 -0.14
CA MET A 154 6.68 6.78 1.20
C MET A 154 8.08 6.61 1.79
N LEU A 155 8.31 7.17 2.97
CA LEU A 155 9.52 6.94 3.75
C LEU A 155 9.48 5.53 4.37
N ARG A 156 10.63 4.88 4.45
CA ARG A 156 10.79 3.59 5.14
C ARG A 156 10.72 3.82 6.64
N VAL A 157 10.05 2.92 7.37
CA VAL A 157 10.05 2.92 8.83
C VAL A 157 11.46 2.58 9.33
N PRO A 158 12.16 3.52 10.00
CA PRO A 158 13.46 3.23 10.59
C PRO A 158 13.40 2.07 11.57
N ASP A 159 14.52 1.41 11.78
CA ASP A 159 14.64 0.44 12.85
C ASP A 159 14.54 1.13 14.21
N ASN A 160 14.11 0.38 15.22
CA ASN A 160 14.01 0.85 16.60
C ASN A 160 13.16 2.12 16.77
N LEU A 161 12.00 2.19 16.14
CA LEU A 161 10.96 3.17 16.52
C LEU A 161 9.89 2.52 17.37
N VAL A 162 9.31 3.34 18.24
CA VAL A 162 8.03 3.10 18.89
C VAL A 162 7.14 4.31 18.64
N TRP A 163 5.89 4.09 18.26
CA TRP A 163 4.90 5.16 18.06
C TRP A 163 3.54 4.70 18.53
N GLY A 164 2.59 5.62 18.61
CA GLY A 164 1.26 5.26 19.04
C GLY A 164 0.47 6.45 19.53
N TYR A 165 -0.55 6.14 20.32
CA TYR A 165 -1.42 7.14 20.91
C TYR A 165 -1.89 6.76 22.30
N VAL A 166 -2.25 7.78 23.05
CA VAL A 166 -3.01 7.73 24.29
C VAL A 166 -4.33 8.43 24.01
N SER A 167 -5.43 7.69 24.11
CA SER A 167 -6.80 8.17 23.94
C SER A 167 -7.50 8.21 25.29
N PHE A 168 -8.46 9.12 25.43
CA PHE A 168 -9.13 9.34 26.71
C PHE A 168 -10.53 9.91 26.52
N THR A 169 -11.40 9.63 27.48
CA THR A 169 -12.85 9.89 27.39
C THR A 169 -13.23 11.36 27.57
N SER A 170 -12.35 12.17 28.17
CA SER A 170 -12.61 13.58 28.51
C SER A 170 -11.32 14.39 28.57
N SER A 171 -11.38 15.66 28.20
CA SER A 171 -10.26 16.61 28.27
C SER A 171 -9.66 16.77 29.67
N PHE A 172 -10.38 16.37 30.72
CA PHE A 172 -9.87 16.27 32.09
C PHE A 172 -8.58 15.44 32.19
N TYR A 173 -8.45 14.38 31.38
CA TYR A 173 -7.29 13.48 31.41
C TYR A 173 -6.13 13.93 30.50
N THR A 174 -6.15 15.17 29.98
CA THR A 174 -5.11 15.65 29.06
C THR A 174 -3.73 15.66 29.72
N ASP A 175 -3.64 16.11 30.97
CA ASP A 175 -2.37 16.16 31.71
C ASP A 175 -1.88 14.75 32.03
N ASN A 176 -2.78 13.84 32.40
CA ASN A 176 -2.46 12.42 32.62
C ASN A 176 -1.95 11.73 31.35
N ALA A 177 -2.53 12.03 30.19
CA ALA A 177 -2.06 11.51 28.91
C ALA A 177 -0.67 12.05 28.57
N THR A 178 -0.40 13.32 28.88
CA THR A 178 0.92 13.95 28.70
C THR A 178 1.95 13.31 29.63
N GLU A 179 1.63 13.14 30.91
CA GLU A 179 2.49 12.47 31.90
C GLU A 179 2.82 11.04 31.47
N LEU A 180 1.85 10.28 30.95
CA LEU A 180 2.10 8.93 30.43
C LEU A 180 3.10 8.95 29.27
N ILE A 181 2.94 9.87 28.32
CA ILE A 181 3.86 10.01 27.19
C ILE A 181 5.26 10.42 27.68
N ASP A 182 5.36 11.29 28.69
CA ASP A 182 6.63 11.68 29.31
C ASP A 182 7.28 10.51 30.08
N GLU A 183 6.50 9.68 30.77
CA GLU A 183 6.99 8.43 31.38
C GLU A 183 7.57 7.51 30.29
N LEU A 184 6.87 7.33 29.16
CA LEU A 184 7.38 6.52 28.04
C LEU A 184 8.62 7.14 27.39
N LYS A 185 8.68 8.47 27.29
CA LYS A 185 9.84 9.21 26.82
C LYS A 185 11.05 8.99 27.73
N SER A 186 10.85 8.90 29.05
CA SER A 186 11.95 8.74 30.01
C SER A 186 12.73 7.42 29.88
N ILE A 187 12.09 6.40 29.30
CA ILE A 187 12.70 5.08 29.01
C ILE A 187 13.07 4.92 27.53
N ASN A 188 12.91 5.98 26.72
CA ASN A 188 13.23 5.99 25.30
C ASN A 188 14.01 7.27 24.94
N GLN A 189 14.25 7.50 23.64
CA GLN A 189 14.89 8.71 23.16
C GLN A 189 13.97 9.47 22.21
N GLU A 190 14.15 10.79 22.14
CA GLU A 190 13.43 11.62 21.18
C GLU A 190 13.72 11.14 19.75
N ALA A 191 12.66 10.94 18.97
CA ALA A 191 12.81 10.51 17.58
C ALA A 191 13.45 11.64 16.76
N ASN A 192 14.44 11.28 15.95
CA ASN A 192 15.04 12.20 14.98
C ASN A 192 14.86 11.62 13.58
N ILE A 193 13.63 11.71 13.07
CA ILE A 193 13.24 11.17 11.77
C ILE A 193 12.69 12.28 10.89
N LEU A 194 12.76 12.08 9.57
CA LEU A 194 12.30 13.07 8.60
C LEU A 194 10.77 13.24 8.69
N SER A 195 10.30 14.45 8.41
CA SER A 195 8.87 14.68 8.19
C SER A 195 8.45 14.03 6.87
N GLY A 196 7.27 13.41 6.85
CA GLY A 196 6.80 12.62 5.72
C GLY A 196 5.89 11.47 6.13
N ASN A 197 5.41 10.72 5.14
CA ASN A 197 4.52 9.59 5.34
C ASN A 197 5.32 8.28 5.37
N TYR A 198 5.14 7.48 6.42
CA TYR A 198 5.83 6.19 6.65
C TYR A 198 4.94 4.97 6.39
N GLY A 199 3.78 5.16 5.73
CA GLY A 199 2.75 4.15 5.52
C GLY A 199 1.87 3.88 6.74
N HIS A 200 2.48 3.85 7.93
CA HIS A 200 1.83 3.55 9.21
C HIS A 200 1.48 4.81 10.02
N PHE A 201 2.18 5.90 9.76
CA PHE A 201 2.00 7.20 10.42
C PHE A 201 2.57 8.31 9.54
N ILE A 202 2.20 9.55 9.83
CA ILE A 202 2.69 10.75 9.16
C ILE A 202 3.41 11.63 10.17
N MET A 203 4.68 11.90 9.92
CA MET A 203 5.45 12.90 10.66
C MET A 203 5.19 14.28 10.07
N LYS A 204 4.50 15.15 10.82
CA LYS A 204 4.25 16.54 10.39
C LYS A 204 5.44 17.46 10.66
N ASN A 205 6.08 17.24 11.79
CA ASN A 205 7.31 17.92 12.23
C ASN A 205 8.04 16.98 13.20
N ARG A 206 9.18 17.40 13.77
CA ARG A 206 10.03 16.55 14.62
C ARG A 206 9.27 15.83 15.74
N ASN A 207 8.22 16.44 16.31
CA ASN A 207 7.55 15.93 17.50
C ASN A 207 6.05 15.69 17.32
N THR A 208 5.52 15.85 16.10
CA THR A 208 4.09 15.71 15.82
C THR A 208 3.84 14.57 14.84
N VAL A 209 3.12 13.57 15.33
CA VAL A 209 2.70 12.38 14.57
C VAL A 209 1.20 12.47 14.32
N GLU A 210 0.79 12.20 13.10
CA GLU A 210 -0.59 11.86 12.77
C GLU A 210 -0.68 10.37 12.47
N LEU A 211 -1.67 9.70 13.04
CA LEU A 211 -1.95 8.30 12.78
C LEU A 211 -3.18 8.20 11.87
N PRO A 212 -3.20 7.25 10.91
CA PRO A 212 -4.38 6.96 10.11
C PRO A 212 -5.42 6.23 10.97
N LEU A 213 -6.01 6.93 11.95
CA LEU A 213 -7.02 6.40 12.85
C LEU A 213 -8.34 6.28 12.09
N THR A 214 -8.82 5.06 11.89
CA THR A 214 -10.06 4.76 11.16
C THR A 214 -11.32 4.80 12.03
N SER A 215 -11.23 5.17 13.31
CA SER A 215 -12.40 5.24 14.18
C SER A 215 -12.74 6.69 14.54
N SER A 216 -13.89 7.14 14.04
CA SER A 216 -14.60 8.38 14.41
C SER A 216 -15.04 8.43 15.89
N ASN A 217 -14.52 7.56 16.76
CA ASN A 217 -15.03 7.29 18.10
C ASN A 217 -14.01 7.56 19.21
N LEU A 218 -12.79 8.03 18.90
CA LEU A 218 -11.87 8.52 19.94
C LEU A 218 -12.14 10.01 20.15
N PRO A 219 -12.76 10.42 21.28
CA PRO A 219 -13.18 11.82 21.45
C PRO A 219 -11.97 12.75 21.57
N VAL A 220 -10.88 12.28 22.19
CA VAL A 220 -9.61 13.01 22.30
C VAL A 220 -8.44 12.03 22.37
N TYR A 221 -7.32 12.36 21.72
CA TYR A 221 -6.08 11.58 21.79
C TYR A 221 -4.82 12.47 21.73
N ARG A 222 -3.70 11.87 22.13
CA ARG A 222 -2.34 12.40 22.00
C ARG A 222 -1.47 11.33 21.36
N THR A 223 -0.70 11.70 20.34
CA THR A 223 0.21 10.79 19.64
C THR A 223 1.63 10.95 20.14
N PHE A 224 2.46 9.95 19.89
CA PHE A 224 3.89 10.00 20.19
C PHE A 224 4.68 9.18 19.17
N VAL A 225 5.98 9.49 19.08
CA VAL A 225 7.00 8.70 18.39
C VAL A 225 8.33 8.89 19.10
N PHE A 226 9.03 7.79 19.33
CA PHE A 226 10.33 7.77 19.99
C PHE A 226 11.26 6.77 19.30
N ASN A 227 12.56 7.04 19.41
CA ASN A 227 13.56 6.01 19.18
C ASN A 227 13.51 5.03 20.36
N LYS A 228 13.18 3.78 20.07
CA LYS A 228 13.06 2.69 21.03
C LYS A 228 14.44 2.33 21.58
N VAL A 229 14.60 2.53 22.88
CA VAL A 229 15.75 2.06 23.66
C VAL A 229 15.31 1.02 24.68
N ALA A 230 14.13 1.23 25.27
CA ALA A 230 13.49 0.29 26.18
C ALA A 230 13.33 -1.10 25.55
N SER A 231 13.46 -2.12 26.40
CA SER A 231 13.12 -3.49 26.05
C SER A 231 11.62 -3.64 25.81
N ASP A 232 11.23 -4.74 25.17
CA ASP A 232 9.82 -5.03 24.94
C ASP A 232 9.06 -5.28 26.26
N GLU A 233 9.75 -5.81 27.27
CA GLU A 233 9.24 -6.03 28.62
C GLU A 233 9.03 -4.72 29.36
N GLU A 234 9.95 -3.75 29.24
CA GLU A 234 9.82 -2.42 29.83
C GLU A 234 8.61 -1.66 29.27
N ILE A 235 8.42 -1.70 27.93
CA ILE A 235 7.24 -1.11 27.29
C ILE A 235 5.96 -1.82 27.75
N ALA A 236 5.95 -3.16 27.77
CA ALA A 236 4.79 -3.92 28.24
C ALA A 236 4.43 -3.60 29.70
N ALA A 237 5.44 -3.47 30.57
CA ALA A 237 5.24 -3.09 31.97
C ALA A 237 4.68 -1.66 32.10
N TRP A 238 5.18 -0.70 31.30
CA TRP A 238 4.65 0.66 31.24
C TRP A 238 3.18 0.67 30.80
N VAL A 239 2.82 -0.07 29.74
CA VAL A 239 1.43 -0.23 29.28
C VAL A 239 0.53 -0.78 30.38
N SER A 240 0.96 -1.88 31.02
CA SER A 240 0.19 -2.51 32.09
C SER A 240 -0.03 -1.56 33.28
N LYS A 241 1.02 -0.81 33.69
CA LYS A 241 0.94 0.19 34.76
C LYS A 241 -0.06 1.30 34.42
N ALA A 242 -0.05 1.80 33.17
CA ALA A 242 -0.98 2.83 32.73
C ALA A 242 -2.45 2.36 32.81
N HIS A 243 -2.73 1.13 32.35
CA HIS A 243 -4.06 0.53 32.44
C HIS A 243 -4.58 0.42 33.87
N HIS A 244 -3.74 -0.09 34.78
CA HIS A 244 -4.10 -0.22 36.19
C HIS A 244 -4.34 1.14 36.86
N ARG A 245 -3.57 2.18 36.47
CA ARG A 245 -3.68 3.52 37.07
C ARG A 245 -5.00 4.22 36.69
N TYR A 246 -5.48 4.06 35.46
CA TYR A 246 -6.58 4.87 34.93
C TYR A 246 -7.90 4.12 34.68
N LEU A 247 -7.96 2.81 34.94
CA LEU A 247 -9.18 1.99 35.02
C LEU A 247 -10.17 2.21 33.86
N GLY A 248 -9.67 2.30 32.62
CA GLY A 248 -10.48 2.44 31.41
C GLY A 248 -10.84 3.88 31.00
N ASN A 249 -10.43 4.90 31.77
CA ASN A 249 -10.57 6.31 31.35
C ASN A 249 -9.53 6.72 30.29
N ILE A 250 -8.42 5.99 30.27
CA ILE A 250 -7.35 6.13 29.30
C ILE A 250 -7.16 4.77 28.62
N SER A 251 -7.07 4.80 27.30
CA SER A 251 -6.70 3.66 26.46
C SER A 251 -5.48 4.03 25.63
N LEU A 252 -4.54 3.13 25.48
CA LEU A 252 -3.30 3.37 24.76
C LEU A 252 -3.07 2.29 23.72
N GLN A 253 -2.39 2.66 22.64
CA GLN A 253 -1.92 1.70 21.66
C GLN A 253 -0.50 2.09 21.25
N VAL A 254 0.41 1.13 21.36
CA VAL A 254 1.84 1.31 21.10
C VAL A 254 2.24 0.32 20.01
N PHE A 255 2.96 0.79 19.02
CA PHE A 255 3.46 0.05 17.87
C PHE A 255 4.98 0.16 17.84
N ASN A 256 5.68 -0.83 17.26
CA ASN A 256 7.10 -0.70 16.96
C ASN A 256 7.44 -1.05 15.50
N SER A 257 8.69 -0.76 15.12
CA SER A 257 9.23 -1.03 13.78
C SER A 257 9.28 -2.51 13.39
N ALA A 258 9.01 -3.43 14.32
CA ALA A 258 8.97 -4.87 14.10
C ALA A 258 7.52 -5.40 14.03
N GLY A 259 6.53 -4.51 13.92
CA GLY A 259 5.11 -4.88 13.81
C GLY A 259 4.47 -5.34 15.12
N LYS A 260 5.15 -5.22 16.27
CA LYS A 260 4.58 -5.55 17.57
C LYS A 260 3.63 -4.45 18.03
N VAL A 261 2.55 -4.88 18.67
CA VAL A 261 1.53 -4.00 19.24
C VAL A 261 1.37 -4.30 20.72
N TRP A 262 1.33 -3.25 21.54
CA TRP A 262 0.91 -3.31 22.95
C TRP A 262 -0.34 -2.43 23.12
N ASN A 263 -1.31 -2.93 23.87
CA ASN A 263 -2.59 -2.28 24.10
C ASN A 263 -3.17 -2.62 25.47
#